data_AF-A0A7Z9QV01-F1
#
_entry.id   AF-A0A7Z9QV01-F1
#
_cell.length_a   1.000
_cell.length_b   1.000
_cell.length_c   1.000
_cell.angle_alpha   90.00
_cell.angle_beta   90.00
_cell.angle_gamma   90.00
#
_symmetry.space_group_name_H-M   'P 1'
#
loop_
_entity.id
_entity.type
_entity.pdbx_description
1 polymer ?
#
loop_
_entity_poly.entity_id
_entity_poly.type
_entity_poly.pdbx_seq_one_letter_code
_entity_poly.pdbx_strand_id
1 'polypeptide(L)'
;MKSTLHISVMLPLTLFTISSSISTEFETSGDQMFRTYFERETAEIADQCLADIQTLDDWNKNKDKYRSQLYEMLSREPLPPKTPLQATVTRRITQHDFDVWNLHYQ
;
A
#
# COMPACT_ATOMS: atom_id res chain seq x y z
N MET A 1 -42.32 -10.05 47.97
CA MET A 1 -42.95 -11.17 47.22
C MET A 1 -42.25 -11.23 45.88
N LYS A 2 -41.27 -12.13 45.70
CA LYS A 2 -41.39 -13.45 45.01
C LYS A 2 -41.89 -13.24 43.57
N SER A 3 -41.15 -13.50 42.49
CA SER A 3 -40.37 -14.72 42.26
C SER A 3 -39.34 -14.54 41.13
N THR A 4 -38.13 -15.04 41.39
CA THR A 4 -37.15 -15.53 40.41
C THR A 4 -37.65 -16.83 39.76
N LEU A 5 -37.32 -17.10 38.49
CA LEU A 5 -36.80 -18.42 38.06
C LEU A 5 -36.17 -18.36 36.66
N HIS A 6 -34.95 -18.87 36.57
CA HIS A 6 -34.10 -19.01 35.40
C HIS A 6 -34.59 -20.11 34.45
N ILE A 7 -34.42 -19.91 33.14
CA ILE A 7 -34.12 -21.01 32.21
C ILE A 7 -32.87 -20.62 31.41
N SER A 8 -31.76 -21.19 31.88
CA SER A 8 -30.52 -21.46 31.15
C SER A 8 -30.83 -22.25 29.87
N VAL A 9 -30.06 -22.06 28.79
CA VAL A 9 -29.47 -23.15 27.97
C VAL A 9 -28.75 -22.59 26.72
N MET A 10 -27.48 -23.02 26.59
CA MET A 10 -26.66 -23.19 25.38
C MET A 10 -26.13 -21.96 24.60
N LEU A 11 -24.92 -21.57 24.98
CA LEU A 11 -23.86 -21.14 24.06
C LEU A 11 -23.38 -22.37 23.24
N PRO A 12 -23.21 -22.27 21.92
CA PRO A 12 -21.85 -22.24 21.38
C PRO A 12 -21.72 -21.06 20.40
N LEU A 13 -20.84 -20.09 20.66
CA LEU A 13 -19.45 -20.17 20.21
C LEU A 13 -19.34 -20.55 18.72
N THR A 14 -19.63 -19.59 17.84
CA THR A 14 -19.07 -19.58 16.47
C THR A 14 -18.50 -18.20 16.18
N LEU A 15 -17.39 -17.88 16.86
CA LEU A 15 -16.35 -17.06 16.24
C LEU A 15 -15.91 -17.81 14.98
N PHE A 16 -16.51 -17.52 13.83
CA PHE A 16 -15.88 -17.83 12.56
C PHE A 16 -14.81 -16.77 12.33
N THR A 17 -13.70 -16.90 13.06
CA THR A 17 -12.47 -16.21 12.68
C THR A 17 -12.07 -16.77 11.33
N ILE A 18 -12.25 -15.95 10.29
CA ILE A 18 -11.63 -16.19 8.99
C ILE A 18 -10.12 -16.10 9.24
N SER A 19 -9.49 -17.24 9.56
CA SER A 19 -8.04 -17.32 9.59
C SER A 19 -7.59 -17.37 8.13
N SER A 20 -7.37 -16.19 7.53
CA SER A 20 -6.62 -16.12 6.29
C SER A 20 -5.14 -16.27 6.64
N SER A 21 -4.68 -17.52 6.70
CA SER A 21 -3.27 -17.85 6.64
C SER A 21 -3.00 -18.41 5.25
N ILE A 22 -2.91 -17.54 4.24
CA ILE A 22 -2.10 -17.90 3.06
C ILE A 22 -0.65 -17.62 3.48
N SER A 23 -0.13 -18.50 4.33
CA SER A 23 1.30 -18.70 4.48
C SER A 23 1.65 -19.80 3.50
N THR A 24 2.23 -19.44 2.36
CA THR A 24 2.94 -20.43 1.56
C THR A 24 4.10 -20.91 2.43
N GLU A 25 3.94 -22.09 3.03
CA GLU A 25 4.96 -22.78 3.80
C GLU A 25 6.06 -23.24 2.83
N PHE A 26 6.93 -22.29 2.51
CA PHE A 26 8.19 -22.50 1.83
C PHE A 26 9.15 -23.18 2.82
N GLU A 27 8.92 -24.46 3.12
CA GLU A 27 9.62 -25.24 4.15
C GLU A 27 10.57 -26.30 3.60
N THR A 28 10.79 -26.33 2.28
CA THR A 28 11.84 -27.19 1.72
C THR A 28 13.23 -26.61 2.00
N SER A 29 14.27 -27.44 1.89
CA SER A 29 15.66 -26.95 1.95
C SER A 29 15.93 -25.87 0.89
N GLY A 30 15.38 -26.04 -0.32
CA GLY A 30 15.51 -25.03 -1.39
C GLY A 30 14.83 -23.71 -1.06
N ASP A 31 13.69 -23.76 -0.39
CA ASP A 31 12.97 -22.56 0.06
C ASP A 31 13.74 -21.76 1.11
N GLN A 32 14.37 -22.44 2.07
CA GLN A 32 15.22 -21.80 3.08
C GLN A 32 16.45 -21.16 2.42
N MET A 33 17.02 -21.80 1.40
CA MET A 33 18.11 -21.24 0.60
C MET A 33 17.67 -19.97 -0.15
N PHE A 34 16.52 -20.01 -0.84
CA PHE A 34 15.99 -18.83 -1.55
C PHE A 34 15.63 -17.69 -0.61
N ARG A 35 15.05 -17.98 0.56
CA ARG A 35 14.76 -16.97 1.58
C ARG A 35 16.02 -16.25 2.01
N THR A 36 17.04 -17.01 2.42
CA THR A 36 18.33 -16.46 2.84
C THR A 36 18.98 -15.62 1.73
N TYR A 37 18.90 -16.09 0.49
CA TYR A 37 19.42 -15.37 -0.66
C TYR A 37 18.67 -14.06 -0.90
N PHE A 38 17.34 -14.09 -1.01
CA PHE A 38 16.54 -12.89 -1.27
C PHE A 38 16.62 -11.87 -0.15
N GLU A 39 16.67 -12.32 1.11
CA GLU A 39 16.90 -11.43 2.26
C GLU A 39 18.22 -10.68 2.10
N ARG A 40 19.31 -11.38 1.78
CA ARG A 40 20.63 -10.77 1.57
C ARG A 40 20.65 -9.80 0.38
N GLU A 41 20.18 -10.24 -0.79
CA GLU A 41 20.21 -9.39 -2.00
C GLU A 41 19.31 -8.16 -1.85
N THR A 42 18.14 -8.33 -1.22
CA THR A 42 17.22 -7.20 -0.98
C THR A 42 17.84 -6.21 0.00
N ALA A 43 18.50 -6.70 1.06
CA ALA A 43 19.22 -5.85 2.00
C ALA A 43 20.34 -5.08 1.29
N GLU A 44 21.15 -5.74 0.45
CA GLU A 44 22.23 -5.10 -0.30
C GLU A 44 21.70 -3.99 -1.24
N ILE A 45 20.64 -4.27 -1.99
CA ILE A 45 19.99 -3.27 -2.87
C ILE A 45 19.39 -2.12 -2.06
N ALA A 46 18.75 -2.42 -0.93
CA ALA A 46 18.13 -1.42 -0.06
C ALA A 46 19.17 -0.52 0.60
N ASP A 47 20.29 -1.07 1.08
CA ASP A 47 21.38 -0.33 1.71
C ASP A 47 22.07 0.60 0.71
N GLN A 48 22.13 0.21 -0.57
CA GLN A 48 22.66 1.04 -1.65
C GLN A 48 21.66 2.07 -2.18
N CYS A 49 20.39 1.99 -1.75
CA CYS A 49 19.35 2.92 -2.20
C CYS A 49 19.70 4.35 -1.77
N LEU A 50 19.99 5.20 -2.75
CA LEU A 50 20.40 6.60 -2.56
C LEU A 50 21.70 6.79 -1.76
N ALA A 51 22.57 5.77 -1.67
CA ALA A 51 23.84 5.86 -0.94
C ALA A 51 24.76 7.01 -1.44
N ASP A 52 24.65 7.36 -2.72
CA ASP A 52 25.39 8.48 -3.35
C ASP A 52 24.78 9.87 -3.05
N ILE A 53 23.62 9.94 -2.39
CA ILE A 53 22.92 11.19 -2.08
C ILE A 53 23.17 11.57 -0.63
N GLN A 54 24.22 12.36 -0.39
CA GLN A 54 24.60 12.82 0.96
C GLN A 54 24.16 14.26 1.23
N THR A 55 23.93 15.03 0.16
CA THR A 55 23.57 16.45 0.24
C THR A 55 22.39 16.81 -0.64
N LEU A 56 21.82 17.99 -0.39
CA LEU A 56 20.80 18.58 -1.25
C LEU A 56 21.31 18.81 -2.68
N ASP A 57 22.60 19.12 -2.84
CA ASP A 57 23.21 19.33 -4.16
C ASP A 57 23.26 18.01 -4.95
N ASP A 58 23.66 16.91 -4.29
CA ASP A 58 23.65 15.57 -4.90
C ASP A 58 22.23 15.17 -5.33
N TRP A 59 21.24 15.43 -4.47
CA TRP A 59 19.84 15.20 -4.83
C TRP A 59 19.42 16.02 -6.04
N ASN A 60 19.72 17.33 -6.05
CA ASN A 60 19.34 18.21 -7.14
C ASN A 60 19.99 17.83 -8.46
N LYS A 61 21.22 17.27 -8.44
CA LYS A 61 21.89 16.72 -9.62
C LYS A 61 21.22 15.46 -10.17
N ASN A 62 20.65 14.61 -9.30
CA ASN A 62 20.19 13.27 -9.69
C ASN A 62 18.67 13.10 -9.81
N LYS A 63 17.86 13.94 -9.16
CA LYS A 63 16.39 13.76 -9.05
C LYS A 63 15.67 13.59 -10.40
N ASP A 64 16.12 14.27 -11.45
CA ASP A 64 15.46 14.22 -12.76
C ASP A 64 15.80 12.92 -13.50
N LYS A 65 17.02 12.40 -13.34
CA LYS A 65 17.40 11.07 -13.82
C LYS A 65 16.54 9.98 -13.17
N TYR A 66 16.42 9.99 -11.85
CA TYR A 66 15.60 8.99 -11.14
C TYR A 66 14.13 9.06 -11.55
N ARG A 67 13.59 10.27 -11.74
CA ARG A 67 12.23 10.45 -12.26
C ARG A 67 12.06 9.88 -13.66
N SER A 68 13.04 10.07 -14.55
CA SER A 68 13.03 9.49 -15.89
C SER A 68 13.06 7.96 -15.86
N GLN A 69 13.92 7.35 -15.04
CA GLN A 69 13.99 5.89 -14.87
C GLN A 69 12.66 5.33 -14.34
N LEU A 70 12.03 6.03 -13.39
CA LEU A 70 10.71 5.65 -12.90
C LEU A 70 9.64 5.73 -14.02
N TYR A 71 9.67 6.78 -14.85
CA TYR A 71 8.75 6.88 -15.98
C TYR A 71 8.98 5.79 -17.03
N GLU A 72 10.23 5.41 -17.30
CA GLU A 72 10.56 4.26 -18.14
C GLU A 72 9.97 2.96 -17.58
N MET A 73 10.21 2.65 -16.30
CA MET A 73 9.70 1.44 -15.64
C MET A 73 8.17 1.36 -15.66
N LEU A 74 7.50 2.51 -15.53
CA LEU A 74 6.05 2.61 -15.57
C LEU A 74 5.49 2.75 -16.98
N SER A 75 6.34 2.66 -18.02
CA SER A 75 5.95 2.87 -19.43
C SER A 75 5.18 4.19 -19.66
N ARG A 76 5.58 5.25 -18.94
CA ARG A 76 4.97 6.59 -18.98
C ARG A 76 5.69 7.56 -19.93
N GLU A 77 6.75 7.12 -20.58
CA GLU A 77 7.44 7.90 -21.61
C GLU A 77 6.89 7.56 -23.01
N PRO A 78 6.58 8.57 -23.86
CA PRO A 78 6.69 10.01 -23.60
C PRO A 78 5.56 10.54 -22.72
N LEU A 79 5.90 11.48 -21.82
CA LEU A 79 4.87 12.17 -21.04
C LEU A 79 3.92 12.95 -21.96
N PRO A 80 2.59 12.80 -21.79
CA PRO A 80 1.64 13.60 -22.55
C PRO A 80 1.83 15.08 -22.21
N PRO A 81 1.55 15.99 -23.17
CA PRO A 81 1.60 17.42 -22.90
C PRO A 81 0.66 17.76 -21.75
N LYS A 82 1.12 18.64 -20.84
CA LYS A 82 0.29 19.10 -19.73
C LYS A 82 -0.86 19.95 -20.28
N THR A 83 -2.06 19.39 -20.27
CA THR A 83 -3.29 20.09 -20.61
C THR A 83 -3.97 20.63 -19.34
N PRO A 84 -4.77 21.70 -19.43
CA PRO A 84 -5.61 22.11 -18.32
C PRO A 84 -6.49 20.95 -17.86
N LEU A 85 -6.37 20.58 -16.59
CA LEU A 85 -7.24 19.60 -15.95
C LEU A 85 -8.61 20.27 -15.78
N GLN A 86 -9.52 20.02 -16.72
CA GLN A 86 -10.88 20.57 -16.77
C GLN A 86 -11.76 19.93 -15.68
N ALA A 87 -11.42 20.18 -14.42
CA ALA A 87 -12.05 19.59 -13.27
C ALA A 87 -13.52 20.05 -13.16
N THR A 88 -14.45 19.09 -13.18
CA THR A 88 -15.88 19.33 -13.03
C THR A 88 -16.38 18.69 -11.75
N VAL A 89 -17.07 19.47 -10.91
CA VAL A 89 -17.73 18.94 -9.71
C VAL A 89 -18.99 18.20 -10.14
N THR A 90 -19.01 16.87 -9.95
CA THR A 90 -20.16 16.04 -10.32
C THR A 90 -21.13 15.85 -9.16
N ARG A 91 -20.64 15.94 -7.91
CA ARG A 91 -21.47 15.84 -6.71
C ARG A 91 -20.83 16.60 -5.55
N ARG A 92 -21.68 17.21 -4.72
CA ARG A 92 -21.32 17.75 -3.41
C ARG A 92 -22.18 17.11 -2.33
N ILE A 93 -21.56 16.70 -1.24
CA ILE A 93 -22.23 16.18 -0.05
C ILE A 93 -21.73 16.95 1.14
N THR A 94 -22.62 17.64 1.85
CA THR A 94 -22.29 18.34 3.09
C THR A 94 -22.53 17.42 4.28
N GLN A 95 -21.49 17.22 5.07
CA GLN A 95 -21.55 16.58 6.37
C GLN A 95 -21.53 17.66 7.45
N HIS A 96 -21.70 17.27 8.71
CA HIS A 96 -21.74 18.21 9.83
C HIS A 96 -20.46 19.06 9.94
N ASP A 97 -19.29 18.46 9.68
CA ASP A 97 -17.99 19.12 9.90
C ASP A 97 -17.19 19.37 8.61
N PHE A 98 -17.61 18.81 7.47
CA PHE A 98 -16.88 18.95 6.21
C PHE A 98 -17.76 18.68 4.99
N ASP A 99 -17.29 19.13 3.82
CA ASP A 99 -17.90 18.80 2.54
C ASP A 99 -17.07 17.78 1.76
N VAL A 100 -17.74 16.87 1.06
CA VAL A 100 -17.13 15.91 0.13
C VAL A 100 -17.53 16.29 -1.30
N TRP A 101 -16.53 16.52 -2.16
CA TRP A 101 -16.74 16.94 -3.55
C TRP A 101 -16.20 15.86 -4.49
N ASN A 102 -17.05 15.32 -5.35
CA ASN A 102 -16.62 14.42 -6.41
C ASN A 102 -16.17 15.24 -7.61
N LEU A 103 -14.95 14.98 -8.07
CA LEU A 103 -14.33 15.63 -9.22
C LEU A 103 -14.21 14.65 -10.38
N HIS A 104 -14.53 15.13 -11.57
CA HIS A 104 -14.26 14.46 -12.84
C HIS A 104 -13.28 15.30 -13.66
N TYR A 105 -12.32 14.64 -14.31
CA TYR A 105 -11.34 15.27 -15.20
C TYR A 105 -11.50 14.66 -16.60
N GLN A 106 -11.49 15.51 -17.63
CA GLN A 106 -11.48 15.11 -19.04
C GLN A 106 -10.07 15.16 -19.61
#